data_AF-A0A7S4ICI7-F1
#
_entry.id   AF-A0A7S4ICI7-F1
#
_cell.length_a   1.000
_cell.length_b   1.000
_cell.length_c   1.000
_cell.angle_alpha   90.00
_cell.angle_beta   90.00
_cell.angle_gamma   90.00
#
_symmetry.space_group_name_H-M   'P 1'
#
loop_
_entity.id
_entity.type
_entity.pdbx_description
1 polymer ?
#
loop_
_entity_poly.entity_id
_entity_poly.type
_entity_poly.pdbx_seq_one_letter_code
_entity_poly.pdbx_strand_id
1 'polypeptide(L)'
;ACFVTADKANSKGAAGPAPTNELVLYEFLNAIVRISFGRLNPEFGELTMEHQDSILPVPASLDKTLQDAIMPRAHRDDAADFRAEVMTHSAVKAVIEQDRTRLEGWFNKIPLDETGKVTQPQWVTM
;
A
#
# COMPACT_ATOMS: atom_id res chain seq x y z
N ALA A 1 0.49 -15.57 -2.79
CA ALA A 1 -0.04 -15.99 -4.12
C ALA A 1 -1.58 -15.97 -4.18
N CYS A 2 -2.26 -14.92 -3.65
CA CYS A 2 -3.73 -14.90 -3.54
C CYS A 2 -4.43 -13.81 -4.39
N PHE A 3 -3.69 -12.88 -5.00
CA PHE A 3 -4.30 -11.82 -5.83
C PHE A 3 -4.19 -12.02 -7.34
N VAL A 4 -3.35 -12.95 -7.81
CA VAL A 4 -3.15 -13.21 -9.26
C VAL A 4 -4.31 -14.04 -9.86
N THR A 5 -5.04 -14.78 -9.04
CA THR A 5 -6.10 -15.70 -9.48
C THR A 5 -7.49 -15.09 -9.57
N ALA A 6 -7.71 -13.89 -9.02
CA ALA A 6 -8.99 -13.18 -9.15
C ALA A 6 -9.22 -12.62 -10.56
N ASP A 7 -8.13 -12.41 -11.33
CA ASP A 7 -8.15 -11.78 -12.65
C ASP A 7 -8.69 -12.71 -13.75
N LYS A 8 -8.73 -14.04 -13.52
CA LYS A 8 -9.13 -15.03 -14.53
C LYS A 8 -10.64 -15.30 -14.59
N ALA A 9 -11.44 -14.73 -13.69
CA ALA A 9 -12.83 -15.17 -13.49
C ALA A 9 -13.90 -14.39 -14.26
N ASN A 10 -13.59 -13.34 -15.04
CA ASN A 10 -14.64 -12.57 -15.72
C ASN A 10 -14.28 -12.15 -17.16
N SER A 11 -14.13 -13.13 -18.05
CA SER A 11 -13.98 -12.91 -19.50
C SER A 11 -15.30 -12.88 -20.28
N LYS A 12 -16.44 -12.61 -19.61
CA LYS A 12 -17.75 -12.43 -20.27
C LYS A 12 -18.39 -11.09 -19.90
N GLY A 13 -17.81 -10.01 -20.40
CA GLY A 13 -18.39 -8.67 -20.37
C GLY A 13 -17.55 -7.73 -21.24
N ALA A 14 -18.21 -6.89 -22.04
CA ALA A 14 -17.62 -6.17 -23.18
C ALA A 14 -16.42 -5.25 -22.86
N ALA A 15 -15.52 -5.20 -23.85
CA ALA A 15 -14.36 -4.31 -24.04
C ALA A 15 -14.39 -2.97 -23.28
N GLY A 16 -13.61 -2.89 -22.20
CA GLY A 16 -13.01 -1.65 -21.70
C GLY A 16 -11.52 -1.59 -22.08
N PRO A 17 -10.90 -0.39 -22.10
CA PRO A 17 -9.46 -0.27 -22.32
C PRO A 17 -8.69 -1.12 -21.28
N ALA A 18 -7.57 -1.72 -21.69
CA ALA A 18 -6.73 -2.52 -20.81
C ALA A 18 -6.42 -1.69 -19.55
N PRO A 19 -6.88 -2.11 -18.36
CA PRO A 19 -6.74 -1.28 -17.19
C PRO A 19 -5.25 -1.21 -16.85
N THR A 20 -4.69 0.00 -16.83
CA THR A 20 -3.67 0.29 -15.83
C THR A 20 -4.39 0.08 -14.50
N ASN A 21 -4.21 -1.12 -13.94
CA ASN A 21 -5.10 -1.79 -12.98
C ASN A 21 -4.98 -1.19 -11.56
N GLU A 22 -4.88 0.13 -11.47
CA GLU A 22 -4.78 0.91 -10.25
C GLU A 22 -6.19 1.32 -9.82
N LEU A 23 -6.61 0.83 -8.65
CA LEU A 23 -7.85 1.27 -8.03
C LEU A 23 -7.71 2.74 -7.62
N VAL A 24 -8.70 3.55 -7.95
CA VAL A 24 -8.81 4.90 -7.37
C VAL A 24 -9.11 4.78 -5.88
N LEU A 25 -8.73 5.77 -5.07
CA LEU A 25 -8.88 5.71 -3.60
C LEU A 25 -10.30 5.29 -3.14
N TYR A 26 -11.36 5.82 -3.75
CA TYR A 26 -12.72 5.45 -3.36
C TYR A 26 -13.08 4.00 -3.74
N GLU A 27 -12.50 3.48 -4.81
CA GLU A 27 -12.69 2.09 -5.25
C GLU A 27 -11.95 1.13 -4.32
N PHE A 28 -10.74 1.52 -3.91
CA PHE A 28 -9.97 0.82 -2.90
C PHE A 28 -10.70 0.75 -1.56
N LEU A 29 -11.25 1.88 -1.08
CA LEU A 29 -12.03 1.90 0.15
C LEU A 29 -13.29 1.02 0.05
N ASN A 30 -14.00 1.08 -1.07
CA ASN A 30 -15.16 0.21 -1.32
C ASN A 30 -14.78 -1.28 -1.32
N ALA A 31 -13.66 -1.64 -1.93
CA ALA A 31 -13.15 -3.01 -1.93
C ALA A 31 -12.83 -3.48 -0.51
N ILE A 32 -12.16 -2.65 0.30
CA ILE A 32 -11.86 -2.97 1.70
C ILE A 32 -13.14 -3.21 2.49
N VAL A 33 -14.15 -2.34 2.38
CA VAL A 33 -15.41 -2.49 3.13
C VAL A 33 -16.09 -3.83 2.80
N ARG A 34 -16.17 -4.19 1.52
CA ARG A 34 -16.79 -5.46 1.08
C ARG A 34 -16.00 -6.67 1.55
N ILE A 35 -14.68 -6.65 1.41
CA ILE A 35 -13.81 -7.75 1.85
C ILE A 35 -13.88 -7.91 3.38
N SER A 36 -13.89 -6.81 4.12
CA SER A 36 -13.98 -6.80 5.58
C SER A 36 -15.26 -7.47 6.06
N PHE A 37 -16.39 -7.12 5.45
CA PHE A 37 -17.69 -7.70 5.80
C PHE A 37 -17.77 -9.18 5.42
N GLY A 38 -17.41 -9.55 4.19
CA GLY A 38 -17.48 -10.95 3.74
C GLY A 38 -16.52 -11.88 4.50
N ARG A 39 -15.32 -11.39 4.87
CA ARG A 39 -14.34 -12.19 5.62
C ARG A 39 -14.82 -12.52 7.04
N LEU A 40 -15.52 -11.59 7.68
CA LEU A 40 -15.99 -11.72 9.07
C LEU A 40 -17.40 -12.30 9.17
N ASN A 41 -18.15 -12.33 8.05
CA ASN A 41 -19.48 -12.92 7.95
C ASN A 41 -19.55 -13.88 6.75
N PRO A 42 -18.83 -15.02 6.77
CA PRO A 42 -18.75 -15.92 5.62
C PRO A 42 -20.08 -16.60 5.27
N GLU A 43 -20.93 -16.87 6.26
CA GLU A 43 -22.25 -17.47 6.07
C GLU A 43 -23.26 -16.48 5.46
N PHE A 44 -22.95 -15.18 5.45
CA PHE A 44 -23.88 -14.15 5.00
C PHE A 44 -24.31 -14.37 3.53
N GLY A 45 -25.59 -14.64 3.33
CA GLY A 45 -26.17 -14.92 2.01
C GLY A 45 -26.32 -16.41 1.69
N GLU A 46 -25.95 -17.32 2.60
CA GLU A 46 -26.27 -18.74 2.47
C GLU A 46 -27.77 -19.01 2.70
N LEU A 47 -28.31 -20.04 2.04
CA LEU A 47 -29.75 -20.32 2.05
C LEU A 47 -30.27 -20.75 3.43
N THR A 48 -29.40 -21.31 4.27
CA THR A 48 -29.74 -21.89 5.58
C THR A 48 -29.45 -20.98 6.77
N MET A 49 -28.83 -19.81 6.57
CA MET A 49 -28.40 -18.81 7.58
C MET A 49 -28.90 -19.08 9.01
N GLU A 50 -28.20 -19.96 9.74
CA GLU A 50 -28.61 -20.43 11.07
C GLU A 50 -28.28 -19.40 12.17
N HIS A 51 -27.40 -18.42 11.88
CA HIS A 51 -26.83 -17.50 12.87
C HIS A 51 -26.95 -16.02 12.46
N GLN A 52 -28.12 -15.57 12.01
CA GLN A 52 -28.32 -14.17 11.59
C GLN A 52 -28.00 -13.15 12.71
N ASP A 53 -28.29 -13.51 13.97
CA ASP A 53 -28.03 -12.63 15.12
C ASP A 53 -26.54 -12.46 15.42
N SER A 54 -25.68 -13.32 14.85
CA SER A 54 -24.22 -13.27 15.02
C SER A 54 -23.51 -12.42 13.96
N ILE A 55 -24.25 -11.88 12.99
CA ILE A 55 -23.68 -11.07 11.91
C ILE A 55 -23.06 -9.82 12.50
N LEU A 56 -21.76 -9.66 12.27
CA LEU A 56 -21.04 -8.46 12.63
C LEU A 56 -21.42 -7.32 11.69
N PRO A 57 -21.93 -6.18 12.20
CA PRO A 57 -22.31 -5.03 11.37
C PRO A 57 -21.13 -4.51 10.54
N VAL A 58 -21.41 -3.98 9.35
CA VAL A 58 -20.39 -3.47 8.41
C VAL A 58 -19.35 -2.55 9.07
N PRO A 59 -19.72 -1.56 9.91
CA PRO A 59 -18.73 -0.70 10.57
C PRO A 59 -17.77 -1.47 11.49
N ALA A 60 -18.29 -2.43 12.25
CA ALA A 60 -17.49 -3.24 13.16
C ALA A 60 -16.59 -4.23 12.40
N SER A 61 -17.06 -4.78 11.28
CA SER A 61 -16.26 -5.64 10.41
C SER A 61 -15.08 -4.89 9.78
N LEU A 62 -15.31 -3.64 9.36
CA LEU A 62 -14.27 -2.77 8.83
C LEU A 62 -13.21 -2.44 9.89
N ASP A 63 -13.64 -1.99 11.07
CA ASP A 63 -12.72 -1.61 12.16
C ASP A 63 -11.79 -2.78 12.54
N LYS A 64 -12.37 -3.96 12.74
CA LYS A 64 -11.61 -5.18 13.06
C LYS A 64 -10.63 -5.56 11.95
N THR A 65 -11.04 -5.44 10.69
CA THR A 65 -10.15 -5.72 9.55
C THR A 65 -9.00 -4.72 9.45
N LEU A 66 -9.26 -3.44 9.72
CA LEU A 66 -8.23 -2.42 9.74
C LEU A 66 -7.19 -2.72 10.83
N GLN A 67 -7.63 -3.00 12.04
CA GLN A 67 -6.75 -3.26 13.19
C GLN A 67 -5.96 -4.57 13.05
N ASP A 68 -6.60 -5.66 12.63
CA ASP A 68 -5.98 -6.99 12.66
C ASP A 68 -5.11 -7.27 11.43
N ALA A 69 -5.49 -6.75 10.25
CA ALA A 69 -4.90 -7.18 8.99
C ALA A 69 -4.15 -6.08 8.24
N ILE A 70 -4.66 -4.84 8.26
CA ILE A 70 -4.14 -3.73 7.45
C ILE A 70 -3.10 -2.93 8.23
N MET A 71 -3.46 -2.35 9.36
CA MET A 71 -2.60 -1.47 10.16
C MET A 71 -1.27 -2.11 10.62
N PRO A 72 -1.19 -3.41 10.97
CA PRO A 72 0.07 -4.03 11.34
C PRO A 72 1.06 -4.17 10.18
N ARG A 73 0.56 -4.20 8.94
CA ARG A 73 1.36 -4.34 7.72
C ARG A 73 1.42 -3.06 6.90
N ALA A 74 0.72 -2.01 7.33
CA ALA A 74 0.75 -0.72 6.69
C ALA A 74 2.16 -0.14 6.81
N HIS A 75 2.69 0.35 5.70
CA HIS A 75 3.97 1.05 5.69
C HIS A 75 3.89 2.24 6.66
N ARG A 76 4.81 2.28 7.62
CA ARG A 76 5.02 3.43 8.51
C ARG A 76 6.22 4.20 8.01
N ASP A 77 6.13 5.52 8.10
CA ASP A 77 7.25 6.39 7.77
C ASP A 77 8.29 6.31 8.89
N ASP A 78 9.20 5.34 8.77
CA ASP A 78 10.25 5.07 9.75
C ASP A 78 11.47 6.00 9.55
N ALA A 79 11.35 7.05 8.71
CA ALA A 79 12.46 7.96 8.41
C ALA A 79 12.93 8.75 9.64
N ALA A 80 12.04 9.04 10.59
CA ALA A 80 12.40 9.69 11.84
C ALA A 80 13.27 8.78 12.71
N ASP A 81 12.87 7.53 12.87
CA ASP A 81 13.58 6.54 13.68
C ASP A 81 14.92 6.17 13.04
N PHE A 82 14.95 6.00 11.72
CA PHE A 82 16.19 5.81 10.96
C PHE A 82 17.19 6.96 11.17
N ARG A 83 16.73 8.22 11.15
CA ARG A 83 17.61 9.37 11.41
C ARG A 83 18.08 9.43 12.87
N ALA A 84 17.24 9.02 13.82
CA ALA A 84 17.60 9.03 15.23
C ALA A 84 18.61 7.93 15.59
N GLU A 85 18.53 6.78 14.93
CA GLU A 85 19.40 5.64 15.21
C GLU A 85 20.63 5.64 14.28
N VAL A 86 20.40 5.46 12.98
CA VAL A 86 21.47 5.15 12.01
C VAL A 86 22.36 6.34 11.73
N MET A 87 21.78 7.54 11.60
CA MET A 87 22.55 8.76 11.31
C MET A 87 23.36 9.28 12.51
N THR A 88 23.20 8.69 13.70
CA THR A 88 24.00 9.07 14.87
C THR A 88 25.32 8.33 14.95
N HIS A 89 25.44 7.15 14.32
CA HIS A 89 26.64 6.33 14.35
C HIS A 89 27.85 7.03 13.70
N SER A 90 28.99 6.99 14.39
CA SER A 90 30.23 7.63 13.94
C SER A 90 30.77 7.06 12.64
N ALA A 91 30.65 5.74 12.43
CA ALA A 91 31.06 5.08 11.19
C ALA A 91 30.25 5.59 9.98
N VAL A 92 28.93 5.76 10.14
CA VAL A 92 28.05 6.27 9.09
C VAL A 92 28.40 7.72 8.76
N LYS A 93 28.63 8.56 9.78
CA LYS A 93 29.07 9.95 9.58
C LYS A 93 30.41 10.06 8.86
N ALA A 94 31.37 9.18 9.17
CA ALA A 94 32.68 9.17 8.53
C ALA A 94 32.59 8.83 7.03
N VAL A 95 31.78 7.82 6.67
CA VAL A 95 31.55 7.44 5.27
C VAL A 95 30.82 8.55 4.51
N ILE A 96 29.80 9.16 5.12
CA ILE A 96 29.08 10.28 4.51
C ILE A 96 30.02 11.45 4.24
N GLU A 97 30.91 11.77 5.18
CA GLU A 97 31.85 12.88 5.00
C GLU A 97 32.89 12.58 3.91
N GLN A 98 33.36 11.34 3.83
CA GLN A 98 34.29 10.90 2.78
C GLN A 98 33.65 10.97 1.38
N ASP A 99 32.40 10.54 1.24
CA ASP A 99 31.69 10.50 -0.04
C ASP A 99 30.87 11.77 -0.33
N ARG A 100 30.90 12.78 0.56
CA ARG A 100 30.08 14.00 0.48
C ARG A 100 30.17 14.67 -0.89
N THR A 101 31.38 14.91 -1.40
CA THR A 101 31.60 15.58 -2.69
C THR A 101 31.02 14.78 -3.86
N ARG A 102 31.09 13.45 -3.80
CA ARG A 102 30.51 12.56 -4.82
C ARG A 102 28.99 12.56 -4.74
N LEU A 103 28.43 12.54 -3.53
CA LEU A 103 26.99 12.58 -3.28
C LEU A 103 26.39 13.92 -3.73
N GLU A 104 27.04 15.05 -3.43
CA GLU A 104 26.62 16.38 -3.90
C GLU A 104 26.68 16.49 -5.42
N GLY A 105 27.75 15.98 -6.03
CA GLY A 105 27.90 15.94 -7.49
C GLY A 105 26.88 15.03 -8.18
N TRP A 106 26.41 13.97 -7.52
CA TRP A 106 25.32 13.14 -8.01
C TRP A 106 23.96 13.81 -7.80
N PHE A 107 23.70 14.38 -6.62
CA PHE A 107 22.44 15.05 -6.29
C PHE A 107 22.13 16.21 -7.24
N ASN A 108 23.14 17.03 -7.55
CA ASN A 108 22.97 18.18 -8.46
C ASN A 108 22.71 17.77 -9.93
N LYS A 109 22.94 16.50 -10.28
CA LYS A 109 22.60 15.97 -11.63
C LYS A 109 21.18 15.45 -11.70
N ILE A 110 20.50 15.30 -10.57
CA ILE A 110 19.12 14.86 -10.56
C ILE A 110 18.24 16.04 -10.98
N PRO A 111 17.49 15.92 -12.09
CA PRO A 111 16.54 16.94 -12.49
C PRO A 111 15.38 16.96 -11.50
N LEU A 112 15.43 17.91 -10.54
CA LEU A 112 14.33 18.16 -9.61
C LEU A 112 13.22 18.96 -10.33
N ASP A 113 11.97 18.59 -10.08
CA ASP A 113 10.81 19.31 -10.57
C ASP A 113 10.63 20.67 -9.84
N GLU A 114 9.72 21.54 -10.30
CA GLU A 114 9.44 22.87 -9.70
C GLU A 114 9.09 22.81 -8.20
N THR A 115 8.69 21.64 -7.72
CA THR A 115 8.34 21.37 -6.31
C THR A 115 9.51 20.81 -5.47
N GLY A 116 10.71 20.68 -6.05
CA GLY A 116 11.89 20.12 -5.38
C GLY A 116 11.79 18.62 -5.08
N LYS A 117 10.95 17.88 -5.81
CA LYS A 117 10.76 16.43 -5.67
C LYS A 117 11.23 15.70 -6.92
N VAL A 118 11.76 14.49 -6.73
CA VAL A 118 12.06 13.55 -7.83
C VAL A 118 10.77 12.83 -8.19
N THR A 119 10.27 12.99 -9.41
CA THR A 119 9.03 12.33 -9.86
C THR A 119 9.28 10.87 -10.26
N GLN A 120 8.28 10.00 -10.04
CA GLN A 120 8.41 8.54 -10.21
C GLN A 120 8.90 8.00 -11.58
N PRO A 121 8.65 8.62 -12.75
CA PRO A 121 9.10 8.03 -14.02
C PRO A 121 10.62 8.10 -14.21
N GLN A 122 11.37 8.83 -13.38
CA GLN A 122 12.83 8.98 -13.51
C GLN A 122 13.64 7.87 -12.83
N TRP A 123 13.02 7.06 -11.95
CA TRP A 123 13.71 5.97 -11.26
C TRP A 123 13.92 4.72 -12.13
N VAL A 124 13.21 4.61 -13.26
CA VAL A 124 13.14 3.39 -14.09
C VAL A 124 14.10 3.44 -15.30
N THR A 125 14.73 4.59 -15.56
CA THR A 125 15.62 4.80 -16.73
C THR A 125 17.10 4.97 -16.40
N MET A 126 17.52 4.73 -15.14
CA MET A 126 18.94 4.64 -14.77
C MET A 126 19.49 3.22 -14.91
#